data_AF-A0A127B3F7-F1
#
_entry.id   AF-A0A127B3F7-F1
#
_cell.length_a   1.000
_cell.length_b   1.000
_cell.length_c   1.000
_cell.angle_alpha   90.00
_cell.angle_beta   90.00
_cell.angle_gamma   90.00
#
_symmetry.space_group_name_H-M   'P 1'
#
loop_
_entity.id
_entity.type
_entity.pdbx_description
1 polymer ?
#
loop_
_entity_poly.entity_id
_entity_poly.type
_entity_poly.pdbx_seq_one_letter_code
_entity_poly.pdbx_strand_id
1 'polypeptide(L)'
;MSLLFTPIILLGGLLFMIPASLLSLYQRFSWTKGEKLRMKAQLTKSSTIEQWTYWTEMNSIKLYQNLEGEIRFGPGYFSVKSEPLLHDFDGKTFGGWFFHYKDGIFLQQWDSTKSPHSSLLYFDTVGLTIIELKTQVPSVIWEMEVLEENQLQLNCDTGYKILELRIELGTRD
;
A
#
# COMPACT_ATOMS: atom_id res chain seq x y z
N MET A 1 -34.00 -50.62 38.04
CA MET A 1 -32.83 -50.15 38.80
C MET A 1 -32.12 -49.08 37.98
N SER A 2 -32.76 -47.92 37.75
CA SER A 2 -32.27 -46.96 36.73
C SER A 2 -32.98 -45.59 36.75
N LEU A 3 -33.44 -45.13 37.92
CA LEU A 3 -34.06 -43.78 38.06
C LEU A 3 -33.54 -42.97 39.26
N LEU A 4 -32.60 -43.52 40.05
CA LEU A 4 -32.05 -42.83 41.24
C LEU A 4 -30.73 -42.09 40.96
N PHE A 5 -30.07 -42.33 39.81
CA PHE A 5 -28.76 -41.75 39.50
C PHE A 5 -28.84 -40.48 38.63
N THR A 6 -29.97 -40.23 37.97
CA THR A 6 -30.19 -39.06 37.12
C THR A 6 -30.06 -37.71 37.83
N PRO A 7 -30.56 -37.48 39.07
CA PRO A 7 -30.38 -36.20 39.74
C PRO A 7 -28.92 -35.96 40.18
N ILE A 8 -28.17 -37.04 40.46
CA ILE A 8 -26.77 -36.97 40.92
C ILE A 8 -25.84 -36.59 39.75
N ILE A 9 -26.07 -37.16 38.56
CA ILE A 9 -25.31 -36.84 37.34
C ILE A 9 -25.56 -35.40 36.89
N LEU A 10 -26.80 -34.91 37.00
CA LEU A 10 -27.16 -33.52 36.71
C LEU A 10 -26.50 -32.54 37.69
N LEU A 11 -26.49 -32.84 38.99
CA LEU A 11 -25.80 -32.01 39.98
C LEU A 11 -24.29 -31.98 39.73
N GLY A 12 -23.68 -33.12 39.40
CA GLY A 12 -22.24 -33.21 39.09
C GLY A 12 -21.85 -32.40 37.86
N GLY A 13 -22.66 -32.45 36.80
CA GLY A 13 -22.44 -31.66 35.57
C GLY A 13 -22.53 -30.15 35.83
N LEU A 14 -23.52 -29.70 36.62
CA LEU A 14 -23.66 -28.30 36.98
C LEU A 14 -22.47 -27.82 37.83
N LEU A 15 -22.00 -28.67 38.77
CA LEU A 15 -20.88 -28.35 39.64
C LEU A 15 -19.55 -28.22 38.88
N PHE A 16 -19.41 -28.85 37.71
CA PHE A 16 -18.25 -28.72 36.83
C PHE A 16 -18.32 -27.52 35.86
N MET A 17 -19.53 -27.12 35.43
CA MET A 17 -19.68 -25.98 34.51
C MET A 17 -19.48 -24.62 35.19
N ILE A 18 -19.80 -24.50 36.48
CA ILE A 18 -19.65 -23.25 37.22
C ILE A 18 -18.16 -22.86 37.38
N PRO A 19 -17.23 -23.74 37.80
CA PRO A 19 -15.81 -23.42 37.85
C PRO A 19 -15.21 -23.08 36.50
N ALA A 20 -15.59 -23.80 35.43
CA ALA A 20 -15.06 -23.56 34.08
C ALA A 20 -15.46 -22.19 33.53
N SER A 21 -16.71 -21.78 33.77
CA SER A 21 -17.21 -20.46 33.38
C SER A 21 -16.54 -19.33 34.19
N LEU A 22 -16.37 -19.49 35.50
CA LEU A 22 -15.60 -18.56 36.34
C LEU A 22 -14.12 -18.47 35.92
N LEU A 23 -13.49 -19.59 35.53
CA LEU A 23 -12.09 -19.61 35.08
C LEU A 23 -11.91 -18.82 33.77
N SER A 24 -12.85 -18.93 32.83
CA SER A 24 -12.82 -18.15 31.58
C SER A 24 -12.96 -16.63 31.81
N LEU A 25 -13.76 -16.24 32.80
CA LEU A 25 -13.92 -14.84 33.19
C LEU A 25 -12.67 -14.31 33.91
N TYR A 26 -12.04 -15.15 34.74
CA TYR A 26 -10.78 -14.82 35.39
C TYR A 26 -9.64 -14.63 34.38
N GLN A 27 -9.51 -15.50 33.37
CA GLN A 27 -8.53 -15.34 32.28
C GLN A 27 -8.72 -14.02 31.51
N ARG A 28 -9.97 -13.61 31.27
CA ARG A 28 -10.27 -12.33 30.60
C ARG A 28 -9.88 -11.12 31.44
N PHE A 29 -9.88 -11.26 32.77
CA PHE A 29 -9.55 -10.19 33.72
C PHE A 29 -8.06 -10.18 34.13
N SER A 30 -7.40 -11.34 34.14
CA SER A 30 -5.99 -11.50 34.55
C SER A 30 -4.98 -11.08 33.49
N TRP A 31 -5.42 -10.79 32.25
CA TRP A 31 -4.55 -10.20 31.23
C TRP A 31 -4.13 -8.79 31.63
N THR A 32 -2.97 -8.71 32.27
CA THR A 32 -2.30 -7.45 32.57
C THR A 32 -2.07 -6.66 31.29
N LYS A 33 -2.22 -5.33 31.33
CA LYS A 33 -2.04 -4.44 30.17
C LYS A 33 -0.73 -4.72 29.41
N GLY A 34 0.31 -5.19 30.10
CA GLY A 34 1.61 -5.56 29.54
C GLY A 34 1.56 -6.75 28.58
N GLU A 35 0.75 -7.78 28.82
CA GLU A 35 0.64 -8.95 27.94
C GLU A 35 -0.16 -8.65 26.67
N LYS A 36 -1.23 -7.85 26.78
CA LYS A 36 -1.94 -7.30 25.60
C LYS A 36 -1.04 -6.40 24.75
N LEU A 37 -0.19 -5.60 25.38
CA LEU A 37 0.80 -4.77 24.69
C LEU A 37 1.88 -5.62 24.02
N ARG A 38 2.36 -6.69 24.67
CA ARG A 38 3.34 -7.63 24.08
C ARG A 38 2.76 -8.43 22.92
N MET A 39 1.51 -8.89 23.00
CA MET A 39 0.83 -9.53 21.86
C MET A 39 0.60 -8.55 20.71
N LYS A 40 0.16 -7.32 20.99
CA LYS A 40 0.06 -6.27 19.95
C LYS A 40 1.41 -5.97 19.32
N ALA A 41 2.48 -5.87 20.12
CA ALA A 41 3.85 -5.63 19.67
C ALA A 41 4.42 -6.83 18.89
N GLN A 42 4.13 -8.07 19.27
CA GLN A 42 4.52 -9.27 18.50
C GLN A 42 3.72 -9.39 17.20
N LEU A 43 2.44 -9.04 17.19
CA LEU A 43 1.63 -8.98 15.97
C LEU A 43 2.13 -7.88 15.02
N THR A 44 2.50 -6.70 15.53
CA THR A 44 3.10 -5.64 14.70
C THR A 44 4.51 -5.99 14.24
N LYS A 45 5.31 -6.71 15.05
CA LYS A 45 6.66 -7.14 14.67
C LYS A 45 6.66 -8.34 13.72
N SER A 46 5.58 -9.10 13.67
CA SER A 46 5.35 -10.23 12.74
C SER A 46 4.65 -9.82 11.44
N SER A 47 4.01 -8.65 11.39
CA SER A 47 3.24 -8.20 10.21
C SER A 47 4.03 -7.32 9.24
N THR A 48 5.27 -6.96 9.54
CA THR A 48 6.13 -6.20 8.63
C THR A 48 7.13 -7.14 7.97
N ILE A 49 6.62 -8.16 7.27
CA ILE A 49 7.42 -8.76 6.20
C ILE A 49 7.37 -7.72 5.08
N GLU A 50 8.50 -7.10 4.73
CA GLU A 50 8.59 -6.28 3.52
C GLU A 50 8.22 -7.14 2.32
N GLN A 51 6.97 -7.04 1.89
CA GLN A 51 6.42 -7.83 0.79
C GLN A 51 6.46 -7.00 -0.47
N TRP A 52 7.65 -6.96 -1.07
CA TRP A 52 7.82 -6.47 -2.42
C TRP A 52 6.92 -7.25 -3.38
N THR A 53 5.99 -6.54 -4.01
CA THR A 53 5.03 -7.10 -4.95
C THR A 53 5.36 -6.62 -6.34
N TYR A 54 5.27 -7.50 -7.34
CA TYR A 54 5.43 -7.10 -8.74
C TYR A 54 4.43 -6.00 -9.09
N TRP A 55 4.91 -4.92 -9.72
CA TRP A 55 4.07 -3.80 -10.12
C TRP A 55 3.88 -3.75 -11.63
N THR A 56 4.99 -3.69 -12.37
CA THR A 56 4.96 -3.66 -13.84
C THR A 56 6.32 -4.05 -14.43
N GLU A 57 6.38 -4.29 -15.74
CA GLU A 57 7.59 -4.64 -16.47
C GLU A 57 7.59 -3.97 -17.85
N MET A 58 8.77 -3.49 -18.27
CA MET A 58 8.97 -2.91 -19.58
C MET A 58 10.45 -3.02 -19.99
N ASN A 59 10.71 -3.41 -21.24
CA ASN A 59 12.07 -3.58 -21.77
C ASN A 59 13.00 -4.42 -20.86
N SER A 60 12.45 -5.50 -20.29
CA SER A 60 13.13 -6.39 -19.32
C SER A 60 13.49 -5.74 -17.98
N ILE A 61 13.02 -4.51 -17.71
CA ILE A 61 13.10 -3.86 -16.41
C ILE A 61 11.82 -4.16 -15.64
N LYS A 62 11.95 -4.85 -14.51
CA LYS A 62 10.82 -5.14 -13.62
C LYS A 62 10.78 -4.13 -12.50
N LEU A 63 9.62 -3.54 -12.27
CA LEU A 63 9.36 -2.69 -11.12
C LEU A 63 8.56 -3.45 -10.08
N TYR A 64 8.97 -3.31 -8.83
CA TYR A 64 8.30 -3.86 -7.66
C TYR A 64 7.92 -2.73 -6.73
N GLN A 65 6.80 -2.89 -6.03
CA GLN A 65 6.31 -1.94 -5.06
C GLN A 65 6.17 -2.58 -3.67
N ASN A 66 6.44 -1.82 -2.63
CA ASN A 66 6.16 -2.16 -1.24
C ASN A 66 5.23 -1.10 -0.65
N LEU A 67 4.12 -1.50 -0.06
CA LEU A 67 3.18 -0.56 0.57
C LEU A 67 3.79 -0.03 1.86
N GLU A 68 4.03 1.27 1.92
CA GLU A 68 4.61 1.95 3.09
C GLU A 68 3.52 2.54 4.00
N GLY A 69 2.38 2.93 3.41
CA GLY A 69 1.23 3.42 4.17
C GLY A 69 0.22 4.12 3.27
N GLU A 70 -0.59 4.97 3.89
CA GLU A 70 -1.62 5.75 3.22
C GLU A 70 -1.46 7.23 3.57
N ILE A 71 -1.67 8.11 2.59
CA ILE A 71 -1.85 9.54 2.87
C ILE A 71 -3.15 9.68 3.66
N ARG A 72 -3.17 10.60 4.63
CA ARG A 72 -4.35 10.78 5.49
C ARG A 72 -5.60 11.08 4.64
N PHE A 73 -6.60 10.17 4.70
CA PHE A 73 -7.81 10.22 3.88
C PHE A 73 -7.55 10.23 2.36
N GLY A 74 -6.42 9.64 1.93
CA GLY A 74 -5.96 9.62 0.55
C GLY A 74 -5.52 8.22 0.11
N PRO A 75 -4.88 8.12 -1.06
CA PRO A 75 -4.39 6.84 -1.58
C PRO A 75 -3.19 6.32 -0.79
N GLY A 76 -2.91 5.02 -1.00
CA GLY A 76 -1.68 4.37 -0.58
C GLY A 76 -0.45 4.99 -1.24
N TYR A 77 0.68 4.95 -0.54
CA TYR A 77 1.98 5.29 -1.07
C TYR A 77 2.96 4.13 -0.91
N PHE A 78 3.88 4.04 -1.86
CA PHE A 78 4.70 2.87 -2.07
C PHE A 78 6.17 3.25 -2.20
N SER A 79 7.05 2.40 -1.67
CA SER A 79 8.44 2.36 -2.12
C SER A 79 8.53 1.53 -3.37
N VAL A 80 9.37 1.93 -4.32
CA VAL A 80 9.57 1.24 -5.59
C VAL A 80 11.02 0.79 -5.68
N LYS A 81 11.26 -0.38 -6.26
CA LYS A 81 12.58 -0.83 -6.68
C LYS A 81 12.50 -1.46 -8.06
N SER A 82 13.63 -1.56 -8.73
CA SER A 82 13.73 -2.19 -10.04
C SER A 82 14.67 -3.40 -10.06
N GLU A 83 14.47 -4.27 -11.04
CA GLU A 83 15.45 -5.27 -11.49
C GLU A 83 15.73 -5.03 -12.97
N PRO A 84 16.98 -4.68 -13.37
CA PRO A 84 18.17 -4.46 -12.54
C PRO A 84 18.01 -3.29 -11.55
N LEU A 85 18.80 -3.31 -10.48
CA LEU A 85 18.73 -2.32 -9.41
C LEU A 85 19.08 -0.92 -9.93
N LEU A 86 18.19 0.04 -9.71
CA LEU A 86 18.38 1.46 -10.00
C LEU A 86 18.22 2.27 -8.73
N HIS A 87 19.28 2.98 -8.35
CA HIS A 87 19.32 3.82 -7.15
C HIS A 87 18.42 5.06 -7.25
N ASP A 88 17.98 5.42 -8.45
CA ASP A 88 17.09 6.56 -8.68
C ASP A 88 15.72 6.41 -7.99
N PHE A 89 15.34 5.20 -7.54
CA PHE A 89 14.13 4.96 -6.75
C PHE A 89 14.34 5.05 -5.23
N ASP A 90 15.59 4.99 -4.76
CA ASP A 90 15.91 4.87 -3.34
C ASP A 90 15.44 6.10 -2.55
N GLY A 91 14.73 5.86 -1.44
CA GLY A 91 14.22 6.91 -0.55
C GLY A 91 13.08 7.76 -1.13
N LYS A 92 12.59 7.45 -2.34
CA LYS A 92 11.43 8.11 -2.95
C LYS A 92 10.14 7.37 -2.62
N THR A 93 9.04 8.11 -2.73
CA THR A 93 7.69 7.64 -2.40
C THR A 93 6.80 7.83 -3.61
N PHE A 94 6.12 6.76 -4.03
CA PHE A 94 5.34 6.72 -5.27
C PHE A 94 3.85 6.50 -5.00
N GLY A 95 3.02 6.98 -5.91
CA GLY A 95 1.61 6.63 -5.97
C GLY A 95 1.40 5.28 -6.66
N GLY A 96 0.18 4.77 -6.60
CA GLY A 96 -0.19 3.52 -7.27
C GLY A 96 -0.40 3.65 -8.78
N TRP A 97 -0.23 4.86 -9.33
CA TRP A 97 -0.48 5.17 -10.74
C TRP A 97 0.79 5.06 -11.58
N PHE A 98 0.65 4.46 -12.76
CA PHE A 98 1.66 4.45 -13.81
C PHE A 98 1.02 4.38 -15.20
N PHE A 99 1.76 4.75 -16.23
CA PHE A 99 1.32 4.63 -17.63
C PHE A 99 2.48 4.26 -18.55
N HIS A 100 2.32 3.22 -19.37
CA HIS A 100 3.33 2.80 -20.34
C HIS A 100 3.21 3.60 -21.63
N TYR A 101 4.35 4.11 -22.12
CA TYR A 101 4.39 4.80 -23.40
C TYR A 101 5.78 4.72 -24.04
N LYS A 102 5.82 4.31 -25.31
CA LYS A 102 7.06 4.11 -26.08
C LYS A 102 8.07 3.24 -25.34
N ASP A 103 9.18 3.82 -24.89
CA ASP A 103 10.30 3.16 -24.22
C ASP A 103 10.38 3.51 -22.73
N GLY A 104 9.31 4.06 -22.16
CA GLY A 104 9.29 4.41 -20.76
C GLY A 104 7.95 4.27 -20.05
N ILE A 105 8.02 4.50 -18.74
CA ILE A 105 6.91 4.40 -17.81
C ILE A 105 6.74 5.76 -17.15
N PHE A 106 5.57 6.35 -17.30
CA PHE A 106 5.19 7.49 -16.47
C PHE A 106 4.87 7.01 -15.06
N LEU A 107 5.36 7.73 -14.06
CA LEU A 107 5.20 7.42 -12.66
C LEU A 107 4.72 8.65 -11.88
N GLN A 108 3.88 8.42 -10.89
CA GLN A 108 3.48 9.43 -9.91
C GLN A 108 4.40 9.34 -8.69
N GLN A 109 5.16 10.40 -8.42
CA GLN A 109 5.96 10.53 -7.19
C GLN A 109 5.27 11.48 -6.21
N TRP A 110 5.16 11.12 -4.94
CA TRP A 110 4.70 12.03 -3.91
C TRP A 110 5.79 13.01 -3.51
N ASP A 111 5.46 14.30 -3.48
CA ASP A 111 6.37 15.33 -2.99
C ASP A 111 6.46 15.30 -1.46
N SER A 112 5.39 14.86 -0.80
CA SER A 112 5.32 14.64 0.65
C SER A 112 4.18 13.68 1.00
N THR A 113 4.30 12.96 2.11
CA THR A 113 3.19 12.17 2.69
C THR A 113 2.20 13.03 3.49
N LYS A 114 2.47 14.35 3.61
CA LYS A 114 1.64 15.30 4.37
C LYS A 114 0.71 16.15 3.50
N SER A 115 0.94 16.21 2.19
CA SER A 115 0.17 17.00 1.23
C SER A 115 -0.16 16.16 -0.01
N PRO A 116 -1.24 16.49 -0.74
CA PRO A 116 -1.64 15.73 -1.94
C PRO A 116 -0.83 16.13 -3.19
N HIS A 117 0.31 16.81 -3.03
CA HIS A 117 1.12 17.24 -4.17
C HIS A 117 2.00 16.10 -4.65
N SER A 118 2.02 15.91 -5.97
CA SER A 118 2.82 14.89 -6.63
C SER A 118 3.51 15.44 -7.86
N SER A 119 4.59 14.77 -8.24
CA SER A 119 5.38 15.06 -9.43
C SER A 119 5.18 13.94 -10.45
N LEU A 120 5.03 14.33 -11.71
CA LEU A 120 4.99 13.42 -12.85
C LEU A 120 6.42 13.16 -13.31
N LEU A 121 6.80 11.89 -13.27
CA LEU A 121 8.09 11.42 -13.75
C LEU A 121 7.90 10.57 -15.00
N TYR A 122 8.93 10.53 -15.83
CA TYR A 122 9.06 9.59 -16.94
C TYR A 122 10.34 8.77 -16.74
N PHE A 123 10.17 7.48 -16.48
CA PHE A 123 11.27 6.53 -16.40
C PHE A 123 11.56 5.96 -17.78
N ASP A 124 12.67 6.38 -18.37
CA ASP A 124 13.19 5.88 -19.63
C ASP A 124 13.90 4.54 -19.40
N THR A 125 13.27 3.45 -19.83
CA THR A 125 13.74 2.09 -19.53
C THR A 125 14.93 1.68 -20.40
N VAL A 126 15.14 2.33 -21.54
CA VAL A 126 16.30 2.08 -22.42
C VAL A 126 17.50 2.91 -21.95
N GLY A 127 17.26 4.15 -21.55
CA GLY A 127 18.31 5.02 -21.00
C GLY A 127 18.66 4.73 -19.54
N LEU A 128 17.78 4.02 -18.83
CA LEU A 128 17.83 3.80 -17.38
C LEU A 128 17.88 5.10 -16.58
N THR A 129 17.13 6.10 -17.03
CA THR A 129 17.09 7.44 -16.42
C THR A 129 15.67 7.84 -16.05
N ILE A 130 15.52 8.57 -14.94
CA ILE A 130 14.26 9.16 -14.53
C ILE A 130 14.28 10.67 -14.84
N ILE A 131 13.29 11.13 -15.60
CA ILE A 131 13.11 12.53 -15.99
C ILE A 131 11.90 13.08 -15.23
N GLU A 132 12.07 14.20 -14.53
CA GLU A 132 10.96 14.92 -13.92
C GLU A 132 10.33 15.87 -14.95
N LEU A 133 9.05 15.65 -15.26
CA LEU A 133 8.33 16.42 -16.28
C LEU A 133 7.48 17.53 -15.69
N LYS A 134 6.88 17.29 -14.52
CA LYS A 134 6.05 18.27 -13.83
C LYS A 134 6.09 18.05 -12.32
N THR A 135 6.08 19.14 -11.56
CA THR A 135 6.05 19.11 -10.10
C THR A 135 4.81 19.78 -9.53
N GLN A 136 4.51 19.49 -8.26
CA GLN A 136 3.44 20.13 -7.48
C GLN A 136 2.05 20.01 -8.13
N VAL A 137 1.76 18.88 -8.78
CA VAL A 137 0.44 18.57 -9.32
C VAL A 137 -0.53 18.34 -8.15
N PRO A 138 -1.61 19.12 -8.00
CA PRO A 138 -2.47 19.11 -6.81
C PRO A 138 -3.59 18.07 -6.92
N SER A 139 -3.29 16.88 -7.45
CA SER A 139 -4.26 15.82 -7.69
C SER A 139 -3.60 14.46 -7.52
N VAL A 140 -4.42 13.49 -7.11
CA VAL A 140 -4.04 12.10 -6.90
C VAL A 140 -4.66 11.15 -7.93
N ILE A 141 -5.71 11.62 -8.63
CA ILE A 141 -6.49 10.84 -9.58
C ILE A 141 -6.05 11.28 -10.98
N TRP A 142 -5.23 10.45 -11.60
CA TRP A 142 -4.58 10.75 -12.87
C TRP A 142 -5.06 9.82 -13.98
N GLU A 143 -5.20 10.38 -15.17
CA GLU A 143 -5.45 9.66 -16.41
C GLU A 143 -4.56 10.26 -17.49
N MET A 144 -3.95 9.41 -18.32
CA MET A 144 -3.12 9.85 -19.44
C MET A 144 -3.85 9.58 -20.75
N GLU A 145 -3.89 10.59 -21.62
CA GLU A 145 -4.40 10.50 -22.98
C GLU A 145 -3.28 10.77 -23.98
N VAL A 146 -3.17 9.94 -25.02
CA VAL A 146 -2.26 10.17 -26.15
C VAL A 146 -3.03 10.95 -27.20
N LEU A 147 -2.59 12.17 -27.48
CA LEU A 147 -3.26 13.07 -28.42
C LEU A 147 -2.72 12.84 -29.83
N GLU A 148 -1.40 12.86 -29.96
CA GLU A 148 -0.64 12.64 -31.18
C GLU A 148 0.67 11.92 -30.84
N GLU A 149 1.48 11.61 -31.85
CA GLU A 149 2.79 11.06 -31.60
C GLU A 149 3.63 12.02 -30.75
N ASN A 150 4.09 11.52 -29.59
CA ASN A 150 4.86 12.25 -28.57
C ASN A 150 4.12 13.37 -27.84
N GLN A 151 2.86 13.62 -28.16
CA GLN A 151 2.03 14.60 -27.47
C GLN A 151 1.01 13.88 -26.60
N LEU A 152 1.16 14.03 -25.29
CA LEU A 152 0.29 13.45 -24.29
C LEU A 152 -0.40 14.53 -23.46
N GLN A 153 -1.52 14.16 -22.85
CA GLN A 153 -2.22 14.97 -21.87
C GLN A 153 -2.42 14.17 -20.60
N LEU A 154 -1.88 14.69 -19.49
CA LEU A 154 -2.22 14.20 -18.17
C LEU A 154 -3.44 14.96 -17.64
N ASN A 155 -4.54 14.23 -17.48
CA ASN A 155 -5.78 14.70 -16.85
C ASN A 155 -5.71 14.42 -15.36
N CYS A 156 -5.80 15.49 -14.57
CA CYS A 156 -5.64 15.46 -13.11
C CYS A 156 -6.95 15.87 -12.44
N ASP A 157 -7.73 14.91 -11.94
CA ASP A 157 -8.98 15.20 -11.24
C ASP A 157 -8.71 15.62 -9.78
N THR A 158 -9.07 16.85 -9.45
CA THR A 158 -8.91 17.44 -8.11
C THR A 158 -10.14 17.20 -7.22
N GLY A 159 -11.18 16.54 -7.74
CA GLY A 159 -12.50 16.43 -7.14
C GLY A 159 -13.41 17.65 -7.36
N TYR A 160 -12.83 18.79 -7.75
CA TYR A 160 -13.55 20.03 -8.08
C TYR A 160 -13.52 20.37 -9.56
N LYS A 161 -12.39 20.04 -10.21
CA LYS A 161 -12.13 20.27 -11.63
C LYS A 161 -11.07 19.30 -12.13
N ILE A 162 -11.05 19.11 -13.44
CA ILE A 162 -9.99 18.41 -14.15
C ILE A 162 -8.95 19.46 -14.58
N LEU A 163 -7.71 19.26 -14.18
CA LEU A 163 -6.57 20.01 -14.68
C LEU A 163 -5.92 19.24 -15.82
N GLU A 164 -5.73 19.89 -16.96
CA GLU A 164 -5.11 19.29 -18.14
C GLU A 164 -3.66 19.76 -18.26
N LEU A 165 -2.73 18.82 -18.35
CA LEU A 165 -1.30 19.11 -18.47
C LEU A 165 -0.77 18.47 -19.76
N ARG A 166 -0.39 19.31 -20.72
CA ARG A 166 0.23 18.88 -21.98
C ARG A 166 1.68 18.48 -21.75
N ILE A 167 2.07 17.34 -22.29
CA ILE A 167 3.40 16.75 -22.20
C ILE A 167 3.88 16.48 -23.61
N GLU A 168 5.09 16.94 -23.90
CA GLU A 168 5.76 16.66 -25.17
C GLU A 168 7.05 15.90 -24.85
N LEU A 169 7.15 14.68 -25.35
CA LEU A 169 8.38 13.89 -25.22
C LEU A 169 9.29 14.17 -26.43
N GLY A 170 10.54 14.51 -26.17
CA GLY A 170 11.53 14.64 -27.23
C GLY A 170 11.70 13.32 -28.00
N THR A 171 11.87 13.41 -29.32
CA THR A 171 12.31 12.26 -30.12
C THR A 171 13.76 11.92 -29.78
N ARG A 172 14.06 10.64 -29.63
CA ARG A 172 15.44 10.16 -29.69
C ARG A 172 15.86 10.12 -31.16
N ASP A 173 16.88 10.90 -31.50
CA ASP A 173 17.58 10.83 -32.79
C ASP A 173 18.44 9.57 -32.89
#